data_AF-A0A1I3L016-F1
#
_entry.id   AF-A0A1I3L016-F1
#
_cell.length_a   1.000
_cell.length_b   1.000
_cell.length_c   1.000
_cell.angle_alpha   90.00
_cell.angle_beta   90.00
_cell.angle_gamma   90.00
#
_symmetry.space_group_name_H-M   'P 1'
#
loop_
_entity.id
_entity.type
_entity.pdbx_description
1 polymer ?
#
loop_
_entity_poly.entity_id
_entity_poly.type
_entity_poly.pdbx_seq_one_letter_code
_entity_poly.pdbx_strand_id
1 'polypeptide(L)'
;MEIYKDNFGRCIWLMISHSEVRMDLQDLGPNFEYERCATVKNVSALCEALNTSYDSLESHLMLMLKDQKTAFDLFTNFLDSNQIYFEYYSG
;
A
#
# COMPACT_ATOMS: atom_id res chain seq x y z
N MET A 1 1.53 -7.83 -5.82
CA MET A 1 2.93 -7.81 -6.28
C MET A 1 3.84 -7.35 -5.15
N GLU A 2 5.08 -7.84 -5.06
CA GLU A 2 6.08 -7.34 -4.11
C GLU A 2 6.64 -6.01 -4.64
N ILE A 3 6.62 -4.95 -3.82
CA ILE A 3 7.10 -3.60 -4.20
C ILE A 3 8.34 -3.16 -3.41
N TYR A 4 8.66 -3.85 -2.32
CA TYR A 4 9.86 -3.64 -1.52
C TYR A 4 10.20 -4.92 -0.76
N LYS A 5 11.51 -5.19 -0.64
CA LYS A 5 12.06 -6.21 0.23
C LYS A 5 13.45 -5.83 0.71
N ASP A 6 13.78 -6.15 1.96
CA ASP A 6 15.14 -6.02 2.48
C ASP A 6 15.69 -7.34 3.07
N ASN A 7 16.97 -7.30 3.43
CA ASN A 7 17.68 -8.45 4.02
C ASN A 7 17.35 -8.66 5.51
N PHE A 8 16.52 -7.80 6.11
CA PHE A 8 16.11 -7.86 7.51
C PHE A 8 14.70 -8.46 7.65
N GLY A 9 14.13 -8.96 6.55
CA GLY A 9 12.84 -9.64 6.53
C GLY A 9 11.65 -8.72 6.36
N ARG A 10 11.87 -7.42 6.08
CA ARG A 10 10.79 -6.53 5.68
C ARG A 10 10.37 -6.81 4.24
N CYS A 11 9.08 -7.00 4.02
CA CYS A 11 8.47 -7.13 2.70
C CYS A 11 7.23 -6.22 2.62
N ILE A 12 7.02 -5.57 1.48
CA ILE A 12 5.81 -4.78 1.23
C ILE A 12 5.16 -5.28 -0.06
N TRP A 13 3.88 -5.59 0.02
CA TRP A 13 3.07 -6.10 -1.08
C TRP A 13 1.96 -5.11 -1.42
N LEU A 14 1.69 -4.96 -2.72
CA LEU A 14 0.61 -4.14 -3.26
C LEU A 14 -0.32 -5.02 -4.09
N MET A 15 -1.61 -4.99 -3.78
CA MET A 15 -2.68 -5.61 -4.56
C MET A 15 -3.60 -4.52 -5.08
N ILE A 16 -3.93 -4.59 -6.37
CA ILE A 16 -4.80 -3.61 -7.04
C ILE A 16 -5.87 -4.40 -7.81
N SER A 17 -7.11 -4.00 -7.62
CA SER A 17 -8.28 -4.50 -8.33
C SER A 17 -9.31 -3.39 -8.46
N HIS A 18 -10.33 -3.58 -9.31
CA HIS A 18 -11.41 -2.61 -9.45
C HIS A 18 -12.21 -2.41 -8.14
N SER A 19 -12.23 -3.42 -7.27
CA SER A 19 -12.96 -3.41 -6.00
C SER A 19 -12.14 -2.93 -4.81
N GLU A 20 -10.82 -3.06 -4.87
CA GLU A 20 -9.96 -2.68 -3.75
C GLU A 20 -8.51 -2.45 -4.16
N VAL A 21 -7.84 -1.57 -3.40
CA VAL A 21 -6.40 -1.46 -3.35
C VAL A 21 -5.95 -1.80 -1.93
N ARG A 22 -5.06 -2.77 -1.80
CA ARG A 22 -4.55 -3.25 -0.52
C ARG A 22 -3.03 -3.19 -0.50
N MET A 23 -2.48 -2.70 0.60
CA MET A 23 -1.06 -2.77 0.88
C MET A 23 -0.81 -3.55 2.15
N ASP A 24 0.09 -4.52 2.08
CA ASP A 24 0.54 -5.32 3.21
C ASP A 24 2.02 -5.01 3.49
N LEU A 25 2.36 -4.80 4.75
CA LEU A 25 3.72 -4.74 5.25
C LEU A 25 3.93 -5.91 6.20
N GLN A 26 4.97 -6.68 5.96
CA GLN A 26 5.39 -7.77 6.82
C GLN A 26 6.81 -7.51 7.28
N ASP A 27 7.04 -7.61 8.58
CA ASP A 27 8.37 -7.65 9.20
C ASP A 27 8.57 -9.07 9.75
N LEU A 28 9.35 -9.88 9.01
CA LEU A 28 9.57 -11.30 9.29
C LEU A 28 10.95 -11.51 9.91
N GLY A 29 11.00 -11.88 11.19
CA GLY A 29 12.22 -12.32 11.86
C GLY A 29 12.23 -13.83 12.14
N PRO A 30 13.37 -14.41 12.51
CA PRO A 30 13.46 -15.84 12.86
C PRO A 30 12.52 -16.28 13.98
N ASN A 31 12.14 -15.36 14.87
CA ASN A 31 11.33 -15.61 16.06
C ASN A 31 10.13 -14.66 16.19
N PHE A 32 9.86 -13.82 15.19
CA PHE A 32 8.73 -12.89 15.22
C PHE A 32 8.17 -12.67 13.83
N GLU A 33 6.87 -12.45 13.76
CA GLU A 33 6.15 -12.02 12.56
C GLU A 33 5.28 -10.85 13.00
N TYR A 34 5.38 -9.75 12.26
CA TYR A 34 4.55 -8.57 12.46
C TYR A 34 3.98 -8.14 11.11
N GLU A 35 2.68 -7.89 11.06
CA GLU A 35 1.97 -7.54 9.85
C GLU A 35 1.13 -6.28 10.04
N ARG A 36 1.21 -5.36 9.08
CA ARG A 36 0.27 -4.26 8.91
C ARG A 36 -0.40 -4.36 7.55
N CYS A 37 -1.69 -4.03 7.51
CA CYS A 37 -2.46 -4.03 6.27
C CYS A 37 -3.32 -2.76 6.20
N ALA A 38 -3.37 -2.15 5.02
CA ALA A 38 -4.26 -1.04 4.70
C ALA A 38 -5.06 -1.39 3.44
N THR A 39 -6.39 -1.42 3.55
CA THR A 39 -7.30 -1.78 2.44
C THR A 39 -8.26 -0.65 2.12
N VAL A 40 -8.20 -0.15 0.90
CA VAL A 40 -9.10 0.86 0.34
C VAL A 40 -10.14 0.16 -0.53
N LYS A 41 -11.43 0.26 -0.17
CA LYS A 41 -12.53 -0.28 -1.00
C LYS A 41 -13.06 0.74 -2.03
N ASN A 42 -12.85 2.03 -1.79
CA ASN A 42 -13.26 3.08 -2.73
C ASN A 42 -12.10 3.44 -3.68
N VAL A 43 -11.91 2.60 -4.70
CA VAL A 43 -10.83 2.78 -5.69
C VAL A 43 -11.01 4.06 -6.51
N SER A 44 -12.25 4.50 -6.77
CA SER A 44 -12.51 5.77 -7.44
C SER A 44 -11.94 6.97 -6.69
N ALA A 45 -12.09 7.02 -5.37
CA ALA A 45 -11.52 8.11 -4.56
C ALA A 45 -9.98 8.14 -4.64
N LEU A 46 -9.34 6.97 -4.73
CA LEU A 46 -7.90 6.87 -4.93
C LEU A 46 -7.47 7.42 -6.30
N CYS A 47 -8.20 7.04 -7.35
CA CYS A 47 -7.98 7.55 -8.71
C CYS A 47 -8.16 9.08 -8.77
N GLU A 48 -9.20 9.62 -8.14
CA GLU A 48 -9.46 11.06 -8.07
C GLU A 48 -8.33 11.81 -7.35
N ALA A 49 -7.89 11.31 -6.19
CA ALA A 49 -6.81 11.93 -5.42
C ALA A 49 -5.45 11.89 -6.14
N LEU A 50 -5.20 10.85 -6.94
CA LEU A 50 -4.01 10.74 -7.78
C LEU A 50 -4.18 11.43 -9.16
N ASN A 51 -5.35 11.99 -9.44
CA ASN A 51 -5.71 12.57 -10.74
C ASN A 51 -5.38 11.63 -11.92
N THR A 52 -5.75 10.36 -11.79
CA THR A 52 -5.47 9.29 -12.75
C THR A 52 -6.71 8.46 -13.07
N SER A 53 -6.70 7.73 -14.19
CA SER A 53 -7.66 6.65 -14.44
C SER A 53 -7.22 5.37 -13.73
N TYR A 54 -8.16 4.43 -13.57
CA TYR A 54 -7.87 3.10 -13.03
C TYR A 54 -6.78 2.37 -13.83
N ASP A 55 -6.82 2.44 -15.15
CA ASP A 55 -5.83 1.78 -16.03
C ASP A 55 -4.39 2.28 -15.78
N SER A 56 -4.25 3.50 -15.28
CA SER A 56 -2.96 4.13 -14.96
C SER A 56 -2.64 4.13 -13.47
N LEU A 57 -3.55 3.64 -12.62
CA LEU A 57 -3.43 3.67 -11.16
C LEU A 57 -2.21 2.92 -10.66
N GLU A 58 -2.00 1.69 -11.15
CA GLU A 58 -0.84 0.88 -10.80
C GLU A 58 0.46 1.62 -11.09
N SER A 59 0.58 2.19 -12.29
CA SER A 59 1.79 2.91 -12.68
C SER A 59 2.08 4.11 -11.76
N HIS A 60 1.04 4.87 -11.38
CA HIS A 60 1.20 5.99 -10.45
C HIS A 60 1.60 5.54 -9.05
N LEU A 61 0.96 4.49 -8.53
CA LEU A 61 1.32 3.93 -7.22
C LEU A 61 2.76 3.40 -7.23
N MET A 62 3.18 2.71 -8.29
CA MET A 62 4.55 2.22 -8.41
C MET A 62 5.57 3.36 -8.48
N LEU A 63 5.27 4.47 -9.18
CA LEU A 63 6.15 5.65 -9.19
C LEU A 63 6.33 6.26 -7.80
N MET A 64 5.29 6.22 -6.97
CA MET A 64 5.31 6.79 -5.62
C MET A 64 5.96 5.85 -4.58
N LEU A 65 5.80 4.54 -4.73
CA LEU A 65 5.98 3.59 -3.64
C LEU A 65 7.08 2.55 -3.87
N LYS A 66 7.43 2.27 -5.13
CA LYS A 66 8.37 1.19 -5.45
C LYS A 66 9.74 1.43 -4.83
N ASP A 67 10.32 0.35 -4.29
CA ASP A 67 11.65 0.33 -3.67
C ASP A 67 11.79 1.25 -2.44
N GLN A 68 10.68 1.78 -1.91
CA GLN A 68 10.67 2.60 -0.69
C GLN A 68 10.46 1.73 0.55
N LYS A 69 11.41 1.76 1.48
CA LYS A 69 11.30 1.08 2.79
C LYS A 69 10.07 1.52 3.60
N THR A 70 9.62 2.75 3.36
CA THR A 70 8.49 3.39 4.03
C THR A 70 7.24 3.42 3.15
N ALA A 71 7.15 2.60 2.09
CA ALA A 71 6.02 2.61 1.17
C ALA A 71 4.65 2.49 1.88
N PHE A 72 4.56 1.64 2.91
CA PHE A 72 3.35 1.50 3.71
C PHE A 72 2.94 2.80 4.41
N ASP A 73 3.90 3.47 5.05
CA ASP A 73 3.64 4.73 5.75
C ASP A 73 3.36 5.86 4.75
N LEU A 74 4.04 5.89 3.60
CA LEU A 74 3.76 6.84 2.51
C LEU A 74 2.33 6.68 1.96
N PHE A 75 1.90 5.43 1.75
CA PHE A 75 0.57 5.12 1.25
C PHE A 75 -0.51 5.53 2.26
N THR A 76 -0.40 5.09 3.52
CA THR A 76 -1.37 5.45 4.57
C THR A 76 -1.44 6.95 4.83
N ASN A 77 -0.29 7.65 4.86
CA ASN A 77 -0.26 9.11 4.97
C ASN A 77 -0.92 9.79 3.76
N PHE A 78 -0.74 9.27 2.54
CA PHE A 78 -1.43 9.77 1.35
C PHE A 78 -2.95 9.63 1.48
N LEU A 79 -3.43 8.47 1.96
CA LEU A 79 -4.85 8.23 2.18
C LEU A 79 -5.42 9.21 3.21
N ASP A 80 -4.76 9.35 4.36
CA ASP A 80 -5.18 10.27 5.43
C ASP A 80 -5.20 11.73 4.95
N SER A 81 -4.17 12.15 4.20
CA SER A 81 -4.06 13.51 3.68
C SER A 81 -5.17 13.86 2.67
N ASN A 82 -5.67 12.85 1.96
CA ASN A 82 -6.78 12.98 1.01
C ASN A 82 -8.14 12.56 1.60
N GLN A 83 -8.20 12.30 2.92
CA GLN A 83 -9.42 11.88 3.62
C GLN A 83 -10.07 10.62 3.01
N ILE A 84 -9.26 9.72 2.45
CA ILE A 84 -9.72 8.47 1.87
C ILE A 84 -9.83 7.45 3.00
N TYR A 85 -11.03 6.92 3.21
CA TYR A 85 -11.23 5.84 4.18
C TYR A 85 -10.52 4.55 3.74
N PHE A 86 -9.86 3.90 4.70
CA PHE A 86 -9.28 2.57 4.55
C PHE A 86 -9.46 1.74 5.81
N GLU A 87 -9.56 0.43 5.64
CA GLU A 87 -9.52 -0.55 6.73
C GLU A 87 -8.05 -0.77 7.12
N TYR A 88 -7.77 -0.66 8.41
CA TYR A 88 -6.42 -0.82 8.95
C TYR A 88 -6.33 -2.02 9.89
N TYR A 89 -5.32 -2.85 9.70
CA TYR A 89 -4.95 -3.95 10.58
C TYR A 89 -3.48 -3.84 10.99
N SER A 90 -3.18 -4.21 12.23
CA SER A 90 -1.83 -4.33 12.78
C SER A 90 -1.82 -5.47 13.80
N GLY A 91 -0.94 -6.45 13.62
CA GLY A 91 -0.82 -7.61 14.51
C GLY A 91 0.56 -8.24 14.49
#